data_AF-A0A814UPD9-F1
#
_entry.id   AF-A0A814UPD9-F1
#
_cell.length_a   1.000
_cell.length_b   1.000
_cell.length_c   1.000
_cell.angle_alpha   90.00
_cell.angle_beta   90.00
_cell.angle_gamma   90.00
#
_symmetry.space_group_name_H-M   'P 1'
#
loop_
_entity.id
_entity.type
_entity.pdbx_description
1 polymer ?
#
loop_
_entity_poly.entity_id
_entity_poly.type
_entity_poly.pdbx_seq_one_letter_code
_entity_poly.pdbx_strand_id
1 'polypeptide(L)'
;MPLSNATIAEINALNYANEIFYLFWAFALIALGTIGHSLSIYVFTRPILRSNPCACYFLSATIIGLFVTYVNTPLRLLQYIYNYDVFKYSTASCKILTWILLCARALASWFIVLASIDRLGPSVIMLIFGSLTIRHVQHSVGRVNASHITTKSENASVAPIQEKLQRQKTADRQLIRMMIAQCAYFAVLTTPISGSYIYISLTINTVLDDLQFAQVNLFTNIAGLLSTTGACTSFFVFTLSSKLFRHELKHLFIWRWR
;
A
#
# COMPACT_ATOMS: atom_id res chain seq x y z
N MET A 1 35.90 27.97 -5.90
CA MET A 1 35.93 28.66 -7.22
C MET A 1 34.57 29.33 -7.40
N PRO A 2 34.49 30.58 -7.91
CA PRO A 2 33.19 31.18 -8.20
C PRO A 2 32.47 30.36 -9.28
N LEU A 3 31.18 30.04 -9.06
CA LEU A 3 30.37 29.38 -10.08
C LEU A 3 30.31 30.24 -11.34
N SER A 4 30.30 29.59 -12.51
CA SER A 4 30.03 30.29 -13.76
C SER A 4 28.59 30.81 -13.78
N ASN A 5 28.34 31.95 -14.42
CA ASN A 5 26.98 32.49 -14.58
C ASN A 5 26.03 31.49 -15.27
N ALA A 6 26.56 30.62 -16.15
CA ALA A 6 25.79 29.57 -16.80
C ALA A 6 25.32 28.50 -15.79
N THR A 7 26.19 28.08 -14.88
CA THR A 7 25.85 27.10 -13.83
C THR A 7 24.79 27.65 -12.87
N ILE A 8 24.86 28.93 -12.52
CA ILE A 8 23.85 29.59 -11.67
C ILE A 8 22.48 29.60 -12.36
N ALA A 9 22.44 29.93 -13.66
CA ALA A 9 21.20 29.92 -14.42
C ALA A 9 20.58 28.51 -14.50
N GLU A 10 21.41 27.47 -14.67
CA GLU A 10 20.96 26.08 -14.68
C GLU A 10 20.37 25.65 -13.33
N ILE A 11 21.06 25.96 -12.21
CA ILE A 11 20.58 25.67 -10.86
C ILE A 11 19.21 26.33 -10.61
N ASN A 12 19.07 27.61 -11.00
CA ASN A 12 17.81 28.33 -10.84
C ASN A 12 16.68 27.72 -11.67
N ALA A 13 16.97 27.29 -12.90
CA ALA A 13 15.99 26.61 -13.74
C ALA A 13 15.54 25.26 -13.14
N LEU A 14 16.47 24.46 -12.59
CA LEU A 14 16.15 23.20 -11.92
C LEU A 14 15.28 23.41 -10.68
N ASN A 15 15.62 24.40 -9.84
CA ASN A 15 14.88 24.70 -8.63
C ASN A 15 13.45 25.17 -8.96
N TYR A 16 13.30 26.04 -9.97
CA TYR A 16 11.99 26.51 -10.42
C TYR A 16 11.13 25.37 -10.99
N ALA A 17 11.72 24.49 -11.80
CA ALA A 17 11.02 23.32 -12.32
C ALA A 17 10.58 22.36 -11.19
N ASN A 18 11.43 22.13 -10.19
CA ASN A 18 11.11 21.32 -9.02
C ASN A 18 9.90 21.90 -8.26
N GLU A 19 9.87 23.22 -8.06
CA GLU A 19 8.80 23.89 -7.32
C GLU A 19 7.45 23.76 -8.03
N ILE A 20 7.39 24.07 -9.33
CA ILE A 20 6.15 23.94 -10.13
C ILE A 20 5.66 22.50 -10.15
N PHE A 21 6.58 21.56 -10.40
CA PHE A 21 6.25 20.14 -10.46
C PHE A 21 5.68 19.68 -9.12
N TYR A 22 6.34 20.04 -8.01
CA TYR A 22 5.91 19.67 -6.67
C TYR A 22 4.53 20.25 -6.35
N LEU A 23 4.29 21.52 -6.68
CA LEU A 23 3.02 22.20 -6.44
C LEU A 23 1.85 21.49 -7.12
N PHE A 24 1.96 21.28 -8.44
CA PHE A 24 0.92 20.62 -9.23
C PHE A 24 0.67 19.19 -8.74
N TRP A 25 1.75 18.44 -8.50
CA TRP A 25 1.64 17.04 -8.06
C TRP A 25 1.07 16.94 -6.65
N ALA A 26 1.41 17.85 -5.73
CA ALA A 26 0.88 17.87 -4.38
C ALA A 26 -0.64 18.10 -4.36
N PHE A 27 -1.16 19.04 -5.14
CA PHE A 27 -2.61 19.25 -5.28
C PHE A 27 -3.30 18.04 -5.88
N ALA A 28 -2.72 17.44 -6.92
CA ALA A 28 -3.24 16.21 -7.51
C ALA A 28 -3.28 15.06 -6.49
N LEU A 29 -2.25 14.91 -5.66
CA LEU A 29 -2.19 13.88 -4.61
C LEU A 29 -3.22 14.11 -3.51
N ILE A 30 -3.45 15.35 -3.08
CA ILE A 30 -4.51 15.65 -2.11
C ILE A 30 -5.88 15.31 -2.73
N ALA A 31 -6.17 15.74 -3.95
CA ALA A 31 -7.45 15.45 -4.60
C ALA A 31 -7.66 13.94 -4.82
N LEU A 32 -6.68 13.25 -5.41
CA LEU A 32 -6.77 11.81 -5.68
C LEU A 32 -6.75 10.98 -4.39
N GLY A 33 -5.91 11.34 -3.43
CA GLY A 33 -5.80 10.66 -2.15
C GLY A 33 -7.07 10.77 -1.32
N THR A 34 -7.68 11.95 -1.26
CA THR A 34 -8.94 12.16 -0.52
C THR A 34 -10.09 11.37 -1.12
N ILE A 35 -10.27 11.43 -2.45
CA ILE A 35 -11.29 10.65 -3.16
C ILE A 35 -11.03 9.14 -2.99
N GLY A 36 -9.81 8.69 -3.29
CA GLY A 36 -9.45 7.28 -3.27
C GLY A 36 -9.57 6.65 -1.88
N HIS A 37 -9.03 7.29 -0.84
CA HIS A 37 -9.12 6.79 0.51
C HIS A 37 -10.56 6.84 1.05
N SER A 38 -11.33 7.89 0.77
CA SER A 38 -12.74 7.97 1.21
C SER A 38 -13.58 6.85 0.60
N LEU A 39 -13.43 6.59 -0.71
CA LEU A 39 -14.12 5.49 -1.37
C LEU A 39 -13.65 4.12 -0.84
N SER A 40 -12.35 3.96 -0.58
CA SER A 40 -11.81 2.73 0.01
C SER A 40 -12.40 2.46 1.40
N ILE A 41 -12.40 3.47 2.27
CA ILE A 41 -12.96 3.39 3.63
C ILE A 41 -14.43 2.98 3.54
N TYR A 42 -15.20 3.61 2.66
CA TYR A 42 -16.60 3.27 2.48
C TYR A 42 -16.78 1.80 2.06
N VAL A 43 -16.06 1.34 1.02
CA VAL A 43 -16.18 -0.03 0.50
C VAL A 43 -15.79 -1.06 1.56
N PHE A 44 -14.68 -0.85 2.28
CA PHE A 44 -14.23 -1.77 3.32
C PHE A 44 -15.09 -1.77 4.58
N THR A 45 -15.88 -0.71 4.82
CA THR A 45 -16.82 -0.64 5.96
C THR A 45 -18.06 -1.51 5.73
N ARG A 46 -18.30 -2.00 4.50
CA ARG A 46 -19.43 -2.89 4.21
C ARG A 46 -19.36 -4.19 5.04
N PRO A 47 -20.48 -4.65 5.61
CA PRO A 47 -20.51 -5.82 6.50
C PRO A 47 -20.04 -7.10 5.81
N ILE A 48 -20.28 -7.23 4.49
CA ILE A 48 -19.84 -8.38 3.69
C ILE A 48 -18.31 -8.50 3.71
N LEU A 49 -17.59 -7.38 3.58
CA LEU A 49 -16.13 -7.37 3.58
C LEU A 49 -15.54 -7.43 4.99
N ARG A 50 -16.18 -6.77 5.98
CA ARG A 50 -15.72 -6.76 7.39
C ARG A 50 -15.70 -8.13 8.07
N SER A 51 -16.39 -9.12 7.51
CA SER A 51 -16.29 -10.51 7.97
C SER A 51 -14.89 -11.11 7.78
N ASN A 52 -14.06 -10.51 6.91
CA ASN A 52 -12.70 -10.97 6.63
C ASN A 52 -11.67 -10.10 7.37
N PRO A 53 -10.77 -10.68 8.20
CA PRO A 53 -9.75 -9.93 8.94
C PRO A 53 -8.81 -9.13 8.02
N CYS A 54 -8.48 -9.69 6.85
CA CYS A 54 -7.72 -9.02 5.79
C CYS A 54 -8.32 -7.66 5.37
N ALA A 55 -9.65 -7.56 5.27
CA ALA A 55 -10.31 -6.30 4.91
C ALA A 55 -10.17 -5.25 6.03
N CYS A 56 -10.13 -5.67 7.30
CA CYS A 56 -9.90 -4.77 8.43
C CYS A 56 -8.48 -4.18 8.39
N TYR A 57 -7.47 -4.97 8.05
CA TYR A 57 -6.10 -4.46 7.88
C TYR A 57 -6.00 -3.44 6.74
N PHE A 58 -6.67 -3.70 5.60
CA PHE A 58 -6.74 -2.71 4.52
C PHE A 58 -7.48 -1.44 4.92
N LEU A 59 -8.57 -1.56 5.67
CA LEU A 59 -9.29 -0.40 6.21
C LEU A 59 -8.37 0.43 7.11
N SER A 60 -7.69 -0.19 8.08
CA SER A 60 -6.72 0.50 8.95
C SER A 60 -5.60 1.17 8.15
N ALA A 61 -5.03 0.49 7.15
CA ALA A 61 -4.02 1.06 6.27
C ALA A 61 -4.54 2.27 5.48
N THR A 62 -5.80 2.23 5.00
CA THR A 62 -6.40 3.36 4.27
C THR A 62 -6.69 4.56 5.16
N ILE A 63 -7.09 4.36 6.42
CA ILE A 63 -7.31 5.44 7.40
C ILE A 63 -5.97 6.13 7.70
N ILE A 64 -4.91 5.35 7.91
CA ILE A 64 -3.58 5.90 8.16
C ILE A 64 -3.03 6.59 6.91
N GLY A 65 -3.25 6.03 5.72
CA GLY A 65 -2.89 6.67 4.44
C GLY A 65 -3.58 8.03 4.26
N LEU A 66 -4.86 8.13 4.63
CA LEU A 66 -5.60 9.39 4.65
C LEU A 66 -4.94 10.39 5.60
N PHE A 67 -4.65 9.98 6.84
CA PHE A 67 -3.97 10.82 7.82
C PHE A 67 -2.60 11.32 7.31
N VAL A 68 -1.77 10.43 6.78
CA VAL A 68 -0.47 10.80 6.19
C VAL A 68 -0.65 11.79 5.05
N THR A 69 -1.63 11.59 4.17
CA THR A 69 -1.88 12.49 3.04
C THR A 69 -2.25 13.90 3.52
N TYR A 70 -3.10 14.01 4.55
CA TYR A 70 -3.57 15.29 5.10
C TYR A 70 -2.55 15.99 6.01
N VAL A 71 -1.60 15.29 6.61
CA VAL A 71 -0.57 15.92 7.44
C VAL A 71 0.68 16.20 6.61
N ASN A 72 1.22 15.20 5.91
CA ASN A 72 2.50 15.33 5.20
C ASN A 72 2.42 16.27 4.00
N THR A 73 1.36 16.18 3.18
CA THR A 73 1.29 16.92 1.92
C THR A 73 1.10 18.42 2.17
N PRO A 74 0.19 18.86 3.05
CA PRO A 74 0.04 20.28 3.37
C PRO A 74 1.26 20.88 4.06
N LEU A 75 1.93 20.14 4.95
CA LEU A 75 3.17 20.63 5.58
C LEU A 75 4.24 20.93 4.54
N ARG A 76 4.43 20.03 3.56
CA ARG A 76 5.37 20.28 2.47
C ARG A 76 4.89 21.38 1.52
N LEU A 77 3.58 21.45 1.23
CA LEU A 77 3.02 22.53 0.42
C LEU A 77 3.28 23.91 1.05
N LEU A 78 3.11 24.02 2.37
CA LEU A 78 3.38 25.24 3.14
C LEU A 78 4.86 25.64 3.05
N GLN A 79 5.77 24.66 3.13
CA GLN A 79 7.20 24.86 2.98
C GLN A 79 7.54 25.42 1.59
N TYR A 80 6.95 24.91 0.51
CA TYR A 80 7.24 25.38 -0.85
C TYR A 80 6.59 26.74 -1.16
N ILE A 81 5.29 26.94 -0.88
CA ILE A 81 4.58 28.17 -1.25
C ILE A 81 5.00 29.36 -0.40
N TYR A 82 5.10 29.16 0.92
CA TYR A 82 5.28 30.27 1.87
C TYR A 82 6.71 30.36 2.39
N ASN A 83 7.63 29.51 1.91
CA ASN A 83 8.97 29.34 2.49
C ASN A 83 8.93 29.11 4.02
N TYR A 84 7.81 28.58 4.52
CA TYR A 84 7.57 28.40 5.94
C TYR A 84 7.88 26.95 6.33
N ASP A 85 9.11 26.74 6.79
CA ASP A 85 9.58 25.43 7.20
C ASP A 85 9.21 25.17 8.68
N VAL A 86 8.09 24.46 8.88
CA VAL A 86 7.61 24.04 10.21
C VAL A 86 8.68 23.21 10.95
N PHE A 87 9.56 22.53 10.22
CA PHE A 87 10.65 21.75 10.80
C PHE A 87 11.81 22.62 11.30
N LYS A 88 11.92 23.88 10.85
CA LYS A 88 12.95 24.83 11.33
C LYS A 88 12.50 25.69 12.50
N TYR A 89 11.20 25.83 12.73
CA TYR A 89 10.67 26.69 13.80
C TYR A 89 11.03 26.18 15.21
N SER A 90 10.98 24.85 15.42
CA SER A 90 11.34 24.23 16.70
C SER A 90 11.89 22.83 16.50
N THR A 91 13.01 22.54 17.17
CA THR A 91 13.62 21.20 17.20
C THR A 91 12.63 20.14 17.73
N ALA A 92 11.75 20.50 18.66
CA ALA A 92 10.74 19.59 19.19
C ALA A 92 9.67 19.26 18.14
N SER A 93 9.11 20.27 17.48
CA SER A 93 8.11 20.08 16.42
C SER A 93 8.65 19.25 15.26
N CYS A 94 9.90 19.50 14.87
CA CYS A 94 10.59 18.71 13.84
C CYS A 94 10.66 17.22 14.20
N LYS A 95 11.15 16.91 15.41
CA LYS A 95 11.28 15.52 15.89
C LYS A 95 9.93 14.83 16.02
N ILE A 96 8.94 15.51 16.61
CA ILE A 96 7.60 14.95 16.82
C ILE A 96 6.89 14.69 15.49
N LEU A 97 6.86 15.67 14.58
CA LEU A 97 6.21 15.51 13.27
C LEU A 97 6.90 14.43 12.44
N THR A 98 8.23 14.41 12.43
CA THR A 98 9.00 13.37 11.72
C THR A 98 8.69 11.99 12.29
N TRP A 99 8.68 11.85 13.62
CA TRP A 99 8.36 10.58 14.28
C TRP A 99 6.92 10.12 13.98
N ILE A 100 5.92 11.00 14.10
CA ILE A 100 4.52 10.69 13.80
C ILE A 100 4.37 10.23 12.34
N LEU A 101 4.93 10.98 11.39
CA LEU A 101 4.83 10.66 9.97
C LEU A 101 5.55 9.36 9.61
N LEU A 102 6.71 9.10 10.21
CA LEU A 102 7.45 7.87 10.03
C LEU A 102 6.68 6.67 10.61
N CYS A 103 6.18 6.80 11.83
CA CYS A 103 5.37 5.77 12.48
C CYS A 103 4.09 5.48 11.68
N ALA A 104 3.39 6.51 11.21
CA ALA A 104 2.19 6.33 10.39
C ALA A 104 2.51 5.59 9.07
N ARG A 105 3.56 5.97 8.35
CA ARG A 105 3.98 5.27 7.13
C ARG A 105 4.39 3.83 7.40
N ALA A 106 5.15 3.60 8.48
CA ALA A 106 5.54 2.25 8.89
C ALA A 106 4.31 1.41 9.22
N LEU A 107 3.39 1.90 10.05
CA LEU A 107 2.14 1.20 10.42
C LEU A 107 1.32 0.82 9.19
N ALA A 108 1.17 1.73 8.21
CA ALA A 108 0.46 1.42 6.97
C ALA A 108 1.08 0.23 6.22
N SER A 109 2.42 0.17 6.11
CA SER A 109 3.13 -0.96 5.49
C SER A 109 3.01 -2.25 6.32
N TRP A 110 3.11 -2.16 7.65
CA TRP A 110 2.97 -3.30 8.55
C TRP A 110 1.58 -3.91 8.50
N PHE A 111 0.52 -3.13 8.31
CA PHE A 111 -0.82 -3.69 8.12
C PHE A 111 -0.93 -4.54 6.86
N ILE A 112 -0.25 -4.17 5.77
CA ILE A 112 -0.20 -4.98 4.54
C ILE A 112 0.58 -6.29 4.79
N VAL A 113 1.68 -6.22 5.56
CA VAL A 113 2.46 -7.41 5.95
C VAL A 113 1.63 -8.34 6.84
N LEU A 114 0.95 -7.80 7.85
CA LEU A 114 0.07 -8.57 8.73
C LEU A 114 -1.08 -9.22 7.95
N ALA A 115 -1.70 -8.50 7.00
CA ALA A 115 -2.70 -9.06 6.10
C ALA A 115 -2.13 -10.22 5.27
N SER A 116 -0.86 -10.13 4.86
CA SER A 116 -0.18 -11.20 4.13
C SER A 116 0.08 -12.42 5.00
N ILE A 117 0.52 -12.22 6.25
CA ILE A 117 0.76 -13.29 7.22
C ILE A 117 -0.55 -14.00 7.58
N ASP A 118 -1.59 -13.24 7.90
CA ASP A 118 -2.93 -13.77 8.25
C ASP A 118 -3.50 -14.64 7.12
N ARG A 119 -3.25 -14.24 5.86
CA ARG A 119 -3.81 -14.93 4.69
C ARG A 119 -2.98 -16.11 4.21
N LEU A 120 -1.66 -15.95 4.15
CA LEU A 120 -0.75 -16.98 3.63
C LEU A 120 -0.39 -18.00 4.71
N GLY A 121 -0.33 -17.60 5.98
CA GLY A 121 0.04 -18.45 7.11
C GLY A 121 -0.78 -19.74 7.17
N PRO A 122 -2.12 -19.68 7.28
CA PRO A 122 -2.97 -20.87 7.32
C PRO A 122 -2.83 -21.75 6.07
N SER A 123 -2.66 -21.14 4.89
CA SER A 123 -2.50 -21.86 3.62
C SER A 123 -1.19 -22.66 3.59
N VAL A 124 -0.09 -22.07 4.07
CA VAL A 124 1.21 -22.75 4.18
C VAL A 124 1.15 -23.86 5.22
N ILE A 125 0.53 -23.60 6.38
CA ILE A 125 0.35 -24.61 7.43
C ILE A 125 -0.47 -25.80 6.91
N MET A 126 -1.59 -25.55 6.23
CA MET A 126 -2.40 -26.62 5.62
C MET A 126 -1.65 -27.39 4.54
N LEU A 127 -0.78 -26.75 3.74
CA LEU A 127 0.05 -27.47 2.77
C LEU A 127 1.09 -28.36 3.45
N ILE A 128 1.71 -27.88 4.53
CA ILE A 128 2.67 -28.67 5.33
C ILE A 128 1.94 -29.86 5.96
N PHE A 129 0.89 -29.63 6.74
CA PHE A 129 0.14 -30.72 7.37
C PHE A 129 -0.51 -31.64 6.34
N GLY A 130 -1.09 -31.11 5.27
CA GLY A 130 -1.66 -31.90 4.19
C GLY A 130 -0.61 -32.80 3.53
N SER A 131 0.60 -32.30 3.29
CA SER A 131 1.70 -33.12 2.76
C SER A 131 2.15 -34.20 3.75
N LEU A 132 2.18 -33.90 5.05
CA LEU A 132 2.49 -34.87 6.11
C LEU A 132 1.40 -35.93 6.24
N THR A 133 0.13 -35.54 6.20
CA THR A 133 -1.02 -36.46 6.24
C THR A 133 -1.05 -37.33 5.01
N ILE A 134 -0.81 -36.81 3.80
CA ILE A 134 -0.74 -37.63 2.58
C ILE A 134 0.39 -38.65 2.69
N ARG A 135 1.58 -38.26 3.19
CA ARG A 135 2.68 -39.20 3.41
C ARG A 135 2.33 -40.26 4.46
N HIS A 136 1.70 -39.87 5.57
CA HIS A 136 1.28 -40.79 6.62
C HIS A 136 0.19 -41.75 6.14
N VAL A 137 -0.77 -41.26 5.36
CA VAL A 137 -1.84 -42.05 4.75
C VAL A 137 -1.29 -42.97 3.67
N GLN A 138 -0.38 -42.52 2.78
CA GLN A 138 0.27 -43.41 1.80
C GLN A 138 1.05 -44.53 2.51
N HIS A 139 1.76 -44.19 3.59
CA HIS A 139 2.45 -45.16 4.42
C HIS A 139 1.48 -46.11 5.16
N SER A 140 0.31 -45.62 5.56
CA SER A 140 -0.73 -46.42 6.23
C SER A 140 -1.58 -47.25 5.26
N VAL A 141 -1.81 -46.80 4.03
CA VAL A 141 -2.56 -47.52 2.98
C VAL A 141 -1.72 -48.70 2.47
N GLY A 142 -0.39 -48.56 2.46
CA GLY A 142 0.52 -49.71 2.34
C GLY A 142 0.29 -50.81 3.40
N ARG A 143 -0.44 -50.52 4.49
CA ARG A 143 -0.80 -51.48 5.54
C ARG A 143 -2.28 -51.93 5.54
N VAL A 144 -3.19 -51.28 4.79
CA VAL A 144 -4.65 -51.41 4.97
C VAL A 144 -5.43 -51.75 3.69
N ASN A 145 -4.79 -52.18 2.59
CA ASN A 145 -5.48 -52.75 1.41
C ASN A 145 -6.26 -54.08 1.69
N ALA A 146 -6.62 -54.37 2.94
CA ALA A 146 -7.32 -55.57 3.38
C ALA A 146 -8.78 -55.32 3.85
N SER A 147 -9.36 -54.12 3.76
CA SER A 147 -10.74 -53.93 4.26
C SER A 147 -11.56 -52.94 3.43
N HIS A 148 -12.72 -53.46 3.03
CA HIS A 148 -13.64 -53.03 1.98
C HIS A 148 -14.71 -52.05 2.53
N ILE A 149 -15.50 -51.47 1.60
CA ILE A 149 -16.90 -51.00 1.74
C ILE A 149 -17.17 -49.52 2.10
N THR A 150 -17.53 -48.77 1.05
CA THR A 150 -18.82 -48.08 0.82
C THR A 150 -19.40 -47.13 1.89
N THR A 151 -19.42 -45.82 1.60
CA THR A 151 -20.40 -44.87 2.14
C THR A 151 -20.75 -43.78 1.10
N LYS A 152 -21.91 -43.94 0.46
CA LYS A 152 -22.59 -42.95 -0.41
C LYS A 152 -23.95 -42.67 0.23
N SER A 153 -24.07 -41.68 1.13
CA SER A 153 -25.37 -41.12 1.54
C SER A 153 -25.22 -39.93 2.50
N GLU A 154 -24.81 -38.74 2.03
CA GLU A 154 -24.83 -37.53 2.88
C GLU A 154 -24.94 -36.19 2.09
N ASN A 155 -25.53 -36.18 0.89
CA ASN A 155 -25.42 -35.04 -0.03
C ASN A 155 -26.52 -33.95 0.08
N ALA A 156 -27.62 -34.16 0.83
CA ALA A 156 -28.78 -33.25 0.79
C ALA A 156 -28.73 -32.07 1.79
N SER A 157 -28.13 -32.25 2.98
CA SER A 157 -28.02 -31.19 4.01
C SER A 157 -26.78 -30.30 3.86
N VAL A 158 -25.82 -30.70 3.03
CA VAL A 158 -24.51 -30.04 2.87
C VAL A 158 -24.53 -28.92 1.82
N ALA A 159 -25.50 -28.92 0.91
CA ALA A 159 -25.59 -27.95 -0.19
C ALA A 159 -25.53 -26.46 0.23
N PRO A 160 -26.31 -25.98 1.24
CA PRO A 160 -26.27 -24.56 1.62
C PRO A 160 -24.96 -24.15 2.32
N ILE A 161 -24.31 -25.08 3.03
CA ILE A 161 -23.01 -24.85 3.68
C ILE A 161 -21.91 -24.76 2.62
N GLN A 162 -21.96 -25.66 1.63
CA GLN A 162 -21.00 -25.71 0.54
C GLN A 162 -21.06 -24.46 -0.34
N GLU A 163 -22.25 -23.92 -0.61
CA GLU A 163 -22.40 -22.67 -1.37
C GLU A 163 -21.82 -21.47 -0.62
N LYS A 164 -22.09 -21.33 0.68
CA LYS A 164 -21.50 -20.26 1.52
C LYS A 164 -19.97 -20.35 1.54
N LEU A 165 -19.42 -21.55 1.73
CA LEU A 165 -17.98 -21.78 1.72
C LEU A 165 -17.35 -21.44 0.36
N GLN A 166 -18.04 -21.78 -0.74
CA GLN A 166 -17.56 -21.49 -2.09
C GLN A 166 -17.58 -19.98 -2.39
N ARG A 167 -18.63 -19.26 -1.97
CA ARG A 167 -18.68 -17.79 -2.06
C ARG A 167 -17.53 -17.16 -1.26
N GLN A 168 -17.28 -17.62 -0.04
CA GLN A 168 -16.16 -17.15 0.78
C GLN A 168 -14.80 -17.40 0.10
N LYS A 169 -14.55 -18.61 -0.41
CA LYS A 169 -13.33 -18.96 -1.17
C LYS A 169 -13.12 -18.06 -2.39
N THR A 170 -14.19 -17.67 -3.10
CA THR A 170 -14.06 -16.76 -4.25
C THR A 170 -13.73 -15.33 -3.83
N ALA A 171 -14.32 -14.81 -2.76
CA ALA A 171 -14.02 -13.48 -2.22
C ALA A 171 -12.57 -13.42 -1.73
N ASP A 172 -12.16 -14.44 -1.00
CA ASP A 172 -10.81 -14.68 -0.51
C ASP A 172 -9.73 -14.63 -1.59
N ARG A 173 -9.95 -15.35 -2.70
CA ARG A 173 -9.02 -15.36 -3.85
C ARG A 173 -8.91 -13.97 -4.47
N GLN A 174 -9.99 -13.20 -4.48
CA GLN A 174 -9.98 -11.83 -4.99
C GLN A 174 -9.24 -10.87 -4.06
N LEU A 175 -9.39 -11.02 -2.73
CA LEU A 175 -8.63 -10.27 -1.74
C LEU A 175 -7.12 -10.56 -1.84
N ILE A 176 -6.72 -11.83 -2.01
CA ILE A 176 -5.32 -12.20 -2.24
C ILE A 176 -4.77 -11.53 -3.51
N ARG A 177 -5.51 -11.59 -4.62
CA ARG A 177 -5.08 -10.96 -5.87
C ARG A 177 -4.88 -9.45 -5.71
N MET A 178 -5.78 -8.82 -4.98
CA MET A 178 -5.73 -7.39 -4.68
C MET A 178 -4.53 -7.03 -3.81
N MET A 179 -4.24 -7.85 -2.78
CA MET A 179 -3.06 -7.70 -1.93
C MET A 179 -1.76 -7.81 -2.73
N ILE A 180 -1.61 -8.85 -3.56
CA ILE A 180 -0.40 -9.05 -4.37
C ILE A 180 -0.18 -7.87 -5.33
N ALA A 181 -1.24 -7.43 -6.01
CA ALA A 181 -1.17 -6.29 -6.91
C ALA A 181 -0.74 -5.01 -6.18
N GLN A 182 -1.29 -4.77 -4.98
CA GLN A 182 -0.94 -3.62 -4.15
C GLN A 182 0.51 -3.69 -3.66
N CYS A 183 0.97 -4.86 -3.21
CA CYS A 183 2.36 -5.05 -2.77
C CYS A 183 3.35 -4.80 -3.91
N ALA A 184 3.10 -5.38 -5.09
CA ALA A 184 3.94 -5.19 -6.26
C ALA A 184 3.99 -3.71 -6.69
N TYR A 185 2.82 -3.07 -6.74
CA TYR A 185 2.70 -1.66 -7.08
C TYR A 185 3.43 -0.75 -6.08
N PHE A 186 3.21 -0.97 -4.78
CA PHE A 186 3.88 -0.21 -3.73
C PHE A 186 5.40 -0.37 -3.81
N ALA A 187 5.91 -1.60 -3.97
CA ALA A 187 7.35 -1.87 -4.09
C ALA A 187 8.01 -1.11 -5.25
N VAL A 188 7.38 -1.10 -6.43
CA VAL A 188 7.88 -0.36 -7.61
C VAL A 188 7.97 1.13 -7.32
N LEU A 189 6.95 1.72 -6.69
CA LEU A 189 6.92 3.17 -6.43
C LEU A 189 7.80 3.60 -5.26
N THR A 190 8.08 2.73 -4.29
CA THR A 190 8.97 3.05 -3.16
C THR A 190 10.44 2.79 -3.44
N THR A 191 10.77 2.00 -4.46
CA THR A 191 12.17 1.66 -4.77
C THR A 191 13.03 2.90 -5.08
N PRO A 192 12.58 3.89 -5.87
CA PRO A 192 13.40 5.07 -6.17
C PRO A 192 13.78 5.90 -4.94
N ILE A 193 12.87 6.03 -3.97
CA ILE A 193 13.16 6.82 -2.76
C ILE A 193 14.14 6.07 -1.84
N SER A 194 14.02 4.74 -1.74
CA SER A 194 15.00 3.92 -1.03
C SER A 194 16.39 4.03 -1.66
N GLY A 195 16.48 3.98 -3.00
CA GLY A 195 17.74 4.19 -3.73
C GLY A 195 18.35 5.57 -3.48
N SER A 196 17.52 6.62 -3.45
CA SER A 196 17.94 7.99 -3.17
C SER A 196 18.57 8.12 -1.77
N TYR A 197 17.94 7.51 -0.74
CA TYR A 197 18.48 7.55 0.62
C TYR A 197 19.77 6.75 0.77
N ILE A 198 19.90 5.61 0.09
CA ILE A 198 21.15 4.84 0.06
C ILE A 198 22.25 5.69 -0.56
N TYR A 199 21.98 6.34 -1.70
CA TYR A 199 22.93 7.23 -2.35
C TYR A 199 23.40 8.36 -1.42
N ILE A 200 22.45 9.10 -0.81
CA ILE A 200 22.77 10.19 0.13
C ILE A 200 23.60 9.69 1.32
N SER A 201 23.29 8.51 1.85
CA SER A 201 24.03 7.89 2.96
C SER A 201 25.48 7.56 2.58
N LEU A 202 25.71 7.07 1.35
CA LEU A 202 27.04 6.76 0.84
C LEU A 202 27.88 8.02 0.55
N THR A 203 27.23 9.13 0.15
CA THR A 203 27.89 10.38 -0.22
C THR A 203 28.02 11.38 0.94
N ILE A 204 27.75 10.99 2.18
CA ILE A 204 27.70 11.93 3.31
C ILE A 204 29.04 12.65 3.59
N ASN A 205 30.16 12.01 3.22
CA ASN A 205 31.52 12.54 3.41
C ASN A 205 32.12 13.16 2.14
N THR A 206 31.42 13.11 1.01
CA THR A 206 31.90 13.67 -0.26
C THR A 206 31.34 15.07 -0.45
N VAL A 207 32.20 16.04 -0.75
CA VAL A 207 31.76 17.40 -1.11
C VAL A 207 31.13 17.34 -2.49
N LEU A 208 29.79 17.40 -2.54
CA LEU A 208 29.03 17.49 -3.77
C LEU A 208 29.10 18.92 -4.31
N ASP A 209 29.17 19.05 -5.64
CA ASP A 209 29.06 20.35 -6.30
C ASP A 209 27.62 20.90 -6.16
N ASP A 210 27.45 22.23 -6.21
CA ASP A 210 26.15 22.88 -6.00
C ASP A 210 25.10 22.41 -7.04
N LEU A 211 25.53 22.17 -8.27
CA LEU A 211 24.68 21.61 -9.32
C LEU A 211 24.25 20.17 -9.01
N GLN A 212 25.18 19.33 -8.52
CA GLN A 212 24.88 17.95 -8.15
C GLN A 212 23.91 17.89 -6.97
N PHE A 213 24.07 18.80 -6.00
CA PHE A 213 23.14 18.93 -4.88
C PHE A 213 21.72 19.26 -5.36
N ALA A 214 21.56 20.22 -6.29
CA ALA A 214 20.27 20.57 -6.88
C ALA A 214 19.62 19.38 -7.62
N GLN A 215 20.40 18.63 -8.41
CA GLN A 215 19.93 17.42 -9.11
C GLN A 215 19.47 16.32 -8.14
N VAL A 216 20.25 16.05 -7.09
CA VAL A 216 19.90 15.04 -6.07
C VAL A 216 18.63 15.45 -5.32
N ASN A 217 18.47 16.73 -5.01
CA ASN A 217 17.26 17.23 -4.37
C ASN A 217 16.02 17.08 -5.26
N LEU A 218 16.10 17.45 -6.54
CA LEU A 218 15.04 17.22 -7.52
C LEU A 218 14.65 15.73 -7.59
N PHE A 219 15.64 14.85 -7.75
CA PHE A 219 15.39 13.40 -7.83
C PHE A 219 14.74 12.87 -6.55
N THR A 220 15.23 13.28 -5.37
CA THR A 220 14.68 12.87 -4.08
C THR A 220 13.25 13.36 -3.89
N ASN A 221 12.93 14.57 -4.35
CA ASN A 221 11.57 15.11 -4.32
C ASN A 221 10.63 14.33 -5.25
N ILE A 222 11.04 14.06 -6.48
CA ILE A 222 10.27 13.24 -7.43
C ILE A 222 10.05 11.83 -6.85
N ALA A 223 11.08 11.19 -6.33
CA ALA A 223 10.99 9.87 -5.73
C ALA A 223 10.09 9.86 -4.48
N GLY A 224 10.15 10.90 -3.66
CA GLY A 224 9.29 11.07 -2.48
C GLY A 224 7.81 11.27 -2.85
N LEU A 225 7.54 12.02 -3.93
CA LEU A 225 6.20 12.18 -4.50
C LEU A 225 5.70 10.86 -5.09
N LEU A 226 6.55 10.11 -5.78
CA LEU A 226 6.21 8.81 -6.34
C LEU A 226 5.84 7.79 -5.25
N SER A 227 6.63 7.74 -4.17
CA SER A 227 6.33 6.93 -2.99
C SER A 227 4.98 7.31 -2.35
N THR A 228 4.68 8.61 -2.26
CA THR A 228 3.40 9.09 -1.73
C THR A 228 2.24 8.77 -2.68
N THR A 229 2.47 8.81 -3.99
CA THR A 229 1.49 8.44 -5.03
C THR A 229 1.01 7.00 -4.83
N GLY A 230 1.92 6.09 -4.46
CA GLY A 230 1.57 4.70 -4.19
C GLY A 230 0.50 4.54 -3.11
N ALA A 231 0.58 5.35 -2.04
CA ALA A 231 -0.44 5.35 -0.99
C ALA A 231 -1.79 5.89 -1.50
N CYS A 232 -1.78 7.07 -2.14
CA CYS A 232 -2.98 7.76 -2.60
C CYS A 232 -3.74 6.99 -3.71
N THR A 233 -3.03 6.23 -4.52
CA THR A 233 -3.61 5.52 -5.68
C THR A 233 -4.01 4.07 -5.40
N SER A 234 -3.84 3.59 -4.16
CA SER A 234 -4.20 2.23 -3.74
C SER A 234 -5.64 1.85 -4.11
N PHE A 235 -6.57 2.79 -4.02
CA PHE A 235 -7.97 2.61 -4.43
C PHE A 235 -8.12 2.19 -5.89
N PHE A 236 -7.37 2.82 -6.80
CA PHE A 236 -7.43 2.51 -8.22
C PHE A 236 -6.87 1.11 -8.49
N VAL A 237 -5.78 0.74 -7.79
CA VAL A 237 -5.22 -0.62 -7.86
C VAL A 237 -6.25 -1.65 -7.37
N PHE A 238 -6.95 -1.37 -6.28
CA PHE A 238 -8.02 -2.22 -5.76
C PHE A 238 -9.17 -2.38 -6.76
N THR A 239 -9.58 -1.27 -7.37
CA THR A 239 -10.65 -1.23 -8.38
C THR A 239 -10.26 -1.99 -9.65
N LEU A 240 -9.00 -1.92 -10.08
CA LEU A 240 -8.52 -2.62 -11.26
C LEU A 240 -8.31 -4.13 -11.02
N SER A 241 -7.82 -4.49 -9.84
CA SER A 241 -7.46 -5.88 -9.50
C SER A 241 -8.67 -6.77 -9.13
N SER A 242 -9.73 -6.22 -8.54
CA SER A 242 -10.84 -7.00 -7.97
C SER A 242 -12.18 -6.74 -8.64
N LYS A 243 -12.88 -7.81 -9.05
CA LYS A 243 -14.27 -7.73 -9.56
C LYS A 243 -15.27 -7.43 -8.45
N LEU A 244 -15.05 -7.99 -7.25
CA LEU A 244 -15.85 -7.74 -6.06
C LEU A 244 -15.86 -6.25 -5.72
N PHE A 245 -14.68 -5.62 -5.70
CA PHE A 245 -14.55 -4.20 -5.40
C PHE A 245 -15.32 -3.33 -6.40
N ARG A 246 -15.23 -3.65 -7.70
CA ARG A 246 -16.02 -2.97 -8.75
C ARG A 246 -17.52 -3.17 -8.60
N HIS A 247 -17.96 -4.36 -8.19
CA HIS A 247 -19.37 -4.65 -8.00
C HIS A 247 -19.95 -3.83 -6.84
N GLU A 248 -19.25 -3.77 -5.71
CA GLU A 248 -19.63 -2.94 -4.56
C GLU A 248 -19.62 -1.45 -4.91
N LEU A 249 -18.63 -1.00 -5.68
CA LEU A 249 -18.57 0.39 -6.17
C LEU A 249 -19.74 0.72 -7.10
N LYS A 250 -20.10 -0.17 -8.04
CA LYS A 250 -21.28 0.02 -8.90
C LYS A 250 -22.56 0.06 -8.08
N HIS A 251 -22.71 -0.85 -7.12
CA HIS A 251 -23.86 -0.87 -6.23
C HIS A 251 -23.99 0.47 -5.49
N LEU A 252 -22.88 1.07 -5.07
CA LEU A 252 -22.88 2.39 -4.43
C LEU A 252 -23.43 3.52 -5.28
N PHE A 253 -22.98 3.62 -6.53
CA PHE A 253 -23.44 4.66 -7.43
C PHE A 253 -24.90 4.45 -7.85
N ILE A 254 -25.34 3.20 -8.02
CA ILE A 254 -26.69 2.87 -8.48
C ILE A 254 -27.73 3.03 -7.35
N TRP A 255 -27.44 2.58 -6.14
CA TRP A 255 -28.40 2.65 -5.02
C TRP A 255 -28.57 4.06 -4.45
N ARG A 256 -27.57 4.93 -4.59
CA ARG A 256 -27.68 6.33 -4.15
C ARG A 256 -28.49 7.21 -5.11
N TRP A 257 -28.77 6.72 -6.32
CA TRP A 257 -29.51 7.45 -7.36
C TRP A 257 -30.97 6.97 -7.53
N ARG A 258 -31.40 5.97 -6.74
CA ARG A 258 -32.81 5.58 -6.59
C ARG A 258 -33.32 6.09 -5.25
#